data_AF-A0A6A5A844-F1
#
_entry.id   AF-A0A6A5A844-F1
#
_cell.length_a   1.000
_cell.length_b   1.000
_cell.length_c   1.000
_cell.angle_alpha   90.00
_cell.angle_beta   90.00
_cell.angle_gamma   90.00
#
_symmetry.space_group_name_H-M   'P 1'
#
loop_
_entity.id
_entity.type
_entity.pdbx_description
1 polymer ?
#
loop_
_entity_poly.entity_id
_entity_poly.type
_entity_poly.pdbx_seq_one_letter_code
_entity_poly.pdbx_strand_id
1 'polypeptide(L)'
;MCNWIGNEAWTKKLDWPGKASFNAAQVKPLTVNGKNGGQVRSSRNLSFVRVYNAGHMVPTDQPEVSLALINRFFNHFPLDKEHPSV
;
A
#
# COMPACT_ATOMS: atom_id res chain seq x y z
N MET A 1 13.98 3.08 13.23
CA MET A 1 12.79 3.91 12.91
C MET A 1 12.72 4.05 11.40
N CYS A 2 11.62 3.64 10.75
CA CYS A 2 11.52 3.48 9.30
C CYS A 2 10.44 4.43 8.73
N ASN A 3 10.82 5.60 8.26
CA ASN A 3 9.86 6.61 7.78
C ASN A 3 9.35 6.28 6.37
N TRP A 4 8.09 6.65 6.09
CA TRP A 4 7.44 6.33 4.82
C TRP A 4 8.10 7.04 3.61
N ILE A 5 8.69 8.23 3.79
CA ILE A 5 9.35 9.00 2.72
C ILE A 5 10.59 8.24 2.22
N GLY A 6 11.40 7.74 3.14
CA GLY A 6 12.58 6.93 2.84
C GLY A 6 12.22 5.62 2.15
N ASN A 7 11.18 4.93 2.65
CA ASN A 7 10.67 3.72 2.02
C ASN A 7 10.15 3.99 0.59
N GLU A 8 9.42 5.09 0.38
CA GLU A 8 8.95 5.47 -0.96
C GLU A 8 10.13 5.78 -1.89
N ALA A 9 11.09 6.58 -1.44
CA ALA A 9 12.27 6.94 -2.23
C ALA A 9 13.10 5.72 -2.62
N TRP A 10 13.28 4.77 -1.71
CA TRP A 10 13.94 3.50 -1.98
C TRP A 10 13.17 2.68 -3.03
N THR A 11 11.86 2.50 -2.86
CA THR A 11 11.05 1.70 -3.82
C THR A 11 11.06 2.28 -5.24
N LYS A 12 11.15 3.62 -5.40
CA LYS A 12 11.31 4.28 -6.71
C LYS A 12 12.69 4.08 -7.34
N LYS A 13 13.73 3.88 -6.51
CA LYS A 13 15.12 3.68 -6.95
C LYS A 13 15.47 2.21 -7.18
N LEU A 14 14.77 1.29 -6.52
CA LEU A 14 14.93 -0.16 -6.64
C LEU A 14 15.10 -0.57 -8.10
N ASP A 15 16.14 -1.35 -8.38
CA ASP A 15 16.41 -1.84 -9.73
C ASP A 15 15.70 -3.18 -9.95
N TRP A 16 14.75 -3.18 -10.88
CA TRP A 16 13.94 -4.36 -11.22
C TRP A 16 13.18 -4.13 -12.54
N PRO A 17 12.72 -5.19 -13.23
CA PRO A 17 12.10 -5.07 -14.57
C PRO A 17 10.84 -4.21 -14.67
N GLY A 18 10.15 -3.93 -13.56
CA GLY A 18 8.95 -3.08 -13.51
C GLY A 18 9.19 -1.67 -12.98
N LYS A 19 10.44 -1.25 -12.78
CA LYS A 19 10.78 0.08 -12.23
C LYS A 19 10.13 1.22 -13.00
N ALA A 20 10.22 1.21 -14.33
CA ALA A 20 9.66 2.26 -15.17
C ALA A 20 8.13 2.36 -15.01
N SER A 21 7.43 1.22 -15.05
CA SER A 21 5.97 1.21 -14.88
C SER A 21 5.54 1.57 -13.46
N PHE A 22 6.31 1.19 -12.43
CA PHE A 22 6.04 1.58 -11.05
C PHE A 22 6.23 3.08 -10.81
N ASN A 23 7.26 3.68 -11.41
CA ASN A 23 7.50 5.12 -11.29
C ASN A 23 6.44 5.94 -12.04
N ALA A 24 5.92 5.42 -13.16
CA ALA A 24 4.84 6.01 -13.93
C ALA A 24 3.42 5.72 -13.37
N ALA A 25 3.28 4.75 -12.46
CA ALA A 25 1.99 4.37 -11.91
C ALA A 25 1.37 5.52 -11.09
N GLN A 26 0.07 5.71 -11.27
CA GLN A 26 -0.70 6.68 -10.49
C GLN A 26 -0.78 6.25 -9.03
N VAL A 27 -0.70 7.22 -8.13
CA VAL A 27 -0.98 7.03 -6.70
C VAL A 27 -2.49 7.09 -6.53
N LYS A 28 -3.09 6.03 -5.99
CA LYS A 28 -4.54 5.91 -5.76
C LYS A 28 -4.85 5.93 -4.26
N PRO A 29 -6.04 6.36 -3.85
CA PRO A 29 -6.47 6.24 -2.45
C PRO A 29 -6.57 4.77 -2.04
N LEU A 30 -6.19 4.47 -0.79
CA LEU A 30 -6.46 3.19 -0.15
C LEU A 30 -7.84 3.26 0.50
N THR A 31 -8.85 2.66 -0.12
CA THR A 31 -10.20 2.60 0.47
C THR A 31 -10.42 1.27 1.19
N VAL A 32 -10.90 1.34 2.43
CA VAL A 32 -11.32 0.21 3.26
C VAL A 32 -12.67 0.57 3.88
N ASN A 33 -13.70 -0.24 3.64
CA ASN A 33 -15.07 -0.02 4.13
C ASN A 33 -15.59 1.41 3.83
N GLY A 34 -15.39 1.90 2.60
CA GLY A 34 -15.79 3.24 2.17
C GLY A 34 -14.98 4.40 2.77
N LYS A 35 -13.96 4.14 3.59
CA LYS A 35 -13.10 5.17 4.21
C LYS A 35 -11.71 5.19 3.58
N ASN A 36 -11.15 6.39 3.44
CA ASN A 36 -9.78 6.57 2.99
C ASN A 36 -8.79 6.28 4.13
N GLY A 37 -8.10 5.14 4.05
CA GLY A 37 -7.07 4.71 5.00
C GLY A 37 -5.64 5.08 4.59
N GLY A 38 -5.44 5.71 3.42
CA GLY A 38 -4.11 6.02 2.93
C GLY A 38 -3.98 6.12 1.41
N GLN A 39 -2.81 5.73 0.91
CA GLN A 39 -2.48 5.78 -0.52
C GLN A 39 -1.70 4.54 -0.95
N VAL A 40 -1.94 4.12 -2.18
CA VAL A 40 -1.30 2.96 -2.79
C VAL A 40 -0.72 3.36 -4.14
N ARG A 41 0.50 2.92 -4.40
CA ARG A 41 1.11 2.87 -5.73
C ARG A 41 1.41 1.41 -6.05
N SER A 42 0.84 0.88 -7.11
CA SER A 42 1.01 -0.51 -7.49
C SER A 42 1.39 -0.62 -8.96
N SER A 43 2.32 -1.53 -9.26
CA SER A 43 2.65 -1.93 -10.62
C SER A 43 3.18 -3.35 -10.57
N ARG A 44 2.57 -4.25 -11.37
CA ARG A 44 2.94 -5.67 -11.42
C ARG A 44 2.99 -6.25 -10.00
N ASN A 45 4.14 -6.78 -9.61
CA ASN A 45 4.34 -7.51 -8.34
C ASN A 45 4.84 -6.60 -7.20
N LEU A 46 4.91 -5.28 -7.39
CA LEU A 46 5.34 -4.35 -6.35
C LEU A 46 4.25 -3.32 -6.05
N SER A 47 3.94 -3.19 -4.76
CA SER A 47 3.05 -2.16 -4.23
C SER A 47 3.72 -1.42 -3.08
N PHE A 48 3.63 -0.10 -3.08
CA PHE A 48 3.95 0.74 -1.94
C PHE A 48 2.65 1.27 -1.35
N VAL A 49 2.45 1.05 -0.05
CA VAL A 49 1.26 1.47 0.68
C VAL A 49 1.67 2.42 1.79
N ARG A 50 1.13 3.63 1.77
CA ARG A 50 1.21 4.59 2.87
C ARG A 50 -0.11 4.54 3.63
N VAL A 51 -0.08 4.06 4.86
CA VAL A 51 -1.24 4.07 5.76
C VAL A 51 -1.24 5.38 6.54
N TYR A 52 -2.39 6.06 6.59
CA TYR A 52 -2.55 7.30 7.34
C TYR A 52 -2.81 7.04 8.81
N ASN A 53 -2.49 8.02 9.67
CA ASN A 53 -2.71 7.96 11.11
C ASN A 53 -2.12 6.68 11.76
N ALA A 54 -0.97 6.24 11.26
CA ALA A 54 -0.24 5.08 11.76
C ALA A 54 1.24 5.41 11.96
N GLY A 55 1.81 4.91 13.05
CA GLY A 55 3.22 4.96 13.40
C GLY A 55 3.96 3.71 12.97
N HIS A 56 4.89 3.24 13.82
CA HIS A 56 5.76 2.10 13.50
C HIS A 56 5.00 0.77 13.45
N MET A 57 4.03 0.60 14.34
CA MET A 57 3.21 -0.61 14.46
C MET A 57 1.85 -0.36 13.81
N VAL A 58 1.82 -0.41 12.47
CA VAL A 58 0.60 -0.13 11.69
C VAL A 58 -0.64 -0.92 12.17
N PRO A 59 -0.57 -2.21 12.54
CA PRO A 59 -1.73 -2.94 13.04
C PRO A 59 -2.25 -2.46 14.40
N THR A 60 -1.41 -1.81 15.22
CA THR A 60 -1.83 -1.23 16.50
C THR A 60 -2.62 0.07 16.27
N ASP A 61 -2.17 0.91 15.34
CA ASP A 61 -2.80 2.21 15.09
C ASP A 61 -3.98 2.14 14.11
N GLN A 62 -3.91 1.23 13.13
CA GLN A 62 -4.89 1.03 12.06
C GLN A 62 -5.18 -0.47 11.86
N PRO A 63 -5.87 -1.14 12.81
CA PRO A 63 -6.12 -2.58 12.76
C PRO A 63 -6.99 -2.99 11.57
N GLU A 64 -8.07 -2.26 11.27
CA GLU A 64 -8.96 -2.56 10.14
C GLU A 64 -8.24 -2.48 8.79
N VAL A 65 -7.44 -1.43 8.58
CA VAL A 65 -6.67 -1.24 7.35
C VAL A 65 -5.61 -2.33 7.23
N SER A 66 -4.93 -2.67 8.33
CA SER A 66 -3.90 -3.71 8.35
C SER A 66 -4.46 -5.09 8.01
N LEU A 67 -5.61 -5.45 8.59
CA LEU A 67 -6.30 -6.70 8.29
C LEU A 67 -6.72 -6.76 6.81
N ALA A 68 -7.29 -5.67 6.28
CA ALA A 68 -7.68 -5.60 4.88
C ALA A 68 -6.46 -5.77 3.94
N LEU A 69 -5.33 -5.14 4.22
CA LEU A 69 -4.10 -5.30 3.43
C LEU A 69 -3.57 -6.73 3.45
N ILE A 70 -3.54 -7.36 4.63
CA ILE A 70 -3.08 -8.75 4.78
C ILE A 70 -4.00 -9.72 4.03
N ASN A 71 -5.32 -9.55 4.18
CA ASN A 71 -6.29 -10.38 3.47
C ASN A 71 -6.21 -10.20 1.96
N ARG A 72 -6.07 -8.97 1.46
CA ARG A 72 -5.89 -8.72 0.01
C ARG A 72 -4.61 -9.37 -0.50
N PHE A 73 -3.50 -9.27 0.26
CA PHE A 73 -2.23 -9.87 -0.12
C PHE A 73 -2.33 -11.39 -0.24
N PHE A 74 -2.84 -12.08 0.78
CA PHE A 74 -2.94 -13.56 0.76
C PHE A 74 -3.91 -14.10 -0.30
N ASN A 75 -4.94 -13.33 -0.66
CA ASN A 75 -5.88 -13.70 -1.71
C ASN A 75 -5.48 -13.21 -3.11
N HIS A 76 -4.28 -12.62 -3.27
CA HIS A 76 -3.80 -12.04 -4.53
C HIS A 76 -4.73 -10.95 -5.10
N PHE A 77 -5.46 -10.24 -4.25
CA PHE A 77 -6.29 -9.12 -4.66
C PHE A 77 -5.47 -7.84 -4.83
N PRO A 78 -5.81 -6.97 -5.81
CA PRO A 78 -5.16 -5.67 -5.95
C PRO A 78 -5.31 -4.81 -4.70
N LEU A 79 -4.22 -4.22 -4.22
CA LEU A 79 -4.24 -3.36 -3.03
C LEU A 79 -4.85 -1.97 -3.30
N ASP A 80 -4.82 -1.54 -4.55
CA ASP A 80 -5.28 -0.24 -5.04
C ASP A 80 -6.77 -0.21 -5.43
N LYS A 81 -7.50 -1.30 -5.17
CA LYS A 81 -8.94 -1.41 -5.37
C LYS A 81 -9.63 -1.70 -4.06
N GLU A 82 -10.83 -1.14 -3.90
CA GLU A 82 -11.71 -1.54 -2.81
C GLU A 82 -12.21 -2.96 -3.06
N HIS A 83 -12.19 -3.77 -2.02
CA HIS A 83 -12.74 -5.11 -2.01
C HIS A 83 -13.61 -5.22 -0.76
N PRO A 84 -14.81 -5.83 -0.84
CA PRO A 84 -15.58 -6.14 0.35
C PRO A 84 -14.70 -6.92 1.32
N SER A 85 -14.62 -6.42 2.54
CA SER A 85 -14.00 -7.11 3.66
C SER A 85 -14.71 -8.45 3.80
N VAL A 86 -13.94 -9.55 3.70
CA VAL A 86 -14.44 -10.91 3.97
C VAL A 86 -15.02 -10.96 5.37
#